data_AF-A0A4S1WSM4-F1
#
_entry.id   AF-A0A4S1WSM4-F1
#
_cell.length_a   1.000
_cell.length_b   1.000
_cell.length_c   1.000
_cell.angle_alpha   90.00
_cell.angle_beta   90.00
_cell.angle_gamma   90.00
#
_symmetry.space_group_name_H-M   'P 1'
#
loop_
_entity.id
_entity.type
_entity.pdbx_description
1 polymer ?
#
loop_
_entity_poly.entity_id
_entity_poly.type
_entity_poly.pdbx_seq_one_letter_code
_entity_poly.pdbx_strand_id
1 'polypeptide(L)'
;MSLAIQASLDYWFEQPTDVLLQLEAAAIPEQVIESAHIDITPTEHFARVASQDMVGERIWVRVKGRLQVDYLATVRIARVLGYCLDLPSVPPHR
;
A
#
# COMPACT_ATOMS: atom_id res chain seq x y z
N MET A 1 13.03 13.62 1.51
CA MET A 1 13.36 12.84 0.29
C MET A 1 12.08 12.60 -0.48
N SER A 2 12.06 12.69 -1.81
CA SER A 2 10.89 12.32 -2.62
C SER A 2 11.16 11.02 -3.36
N LEU A 3 10.16 10.15 -3.43
CA LEU A 3 10.19 8.83 -4.07
C LEU A 3 9.07 8.76 -5.11
N ALA A 4 9.41 8.30 -6.31
CA ALA A 4 8.43 7.87 -7.29
C ALA A 4 8.23 6.35 -7.16
N ILE A 5 6.98 5.93 -7.03
CA ILE A 5 6.56 4.54 -6.90
C ILE A 5 5.76 4.19 -8.15
N GLN A 6 6.14 3.09 -8.79
CA GLN A 6 5.37 2.46 -9.86
C GLN A 6 5.24 0.97 -9.58
N ALA A 7 4.02 0.46 -9.65
CA ALA A 7 3.73 -0.97 -9.56
C ALA A 7 2.76 -1.35 -10.67
N SER A 8 3.11 -2.38 -11.44
CA SER A 8 2.27 -2.96 -12.48
C SER A 8 2.08 -4.44 -12.19
N LEU A 9 0.82 -4.89 -12.17
CA LEU A 9 0.43 -6.27 -11.92
C LEU A 9 -0.45 -6.73 -13.07
N ASP A 10 -0.22 -7.94 -13.58
CA ASP A 10 -1.04 -8.56 -14.62
C ASP A 10 -1.24 -10.03 -14.25
N TYR A 11 -2.48 -10.38 -13.89
CA TYR A 11 -2.86 -11.71 -13.44
C TYR A 11 -4.04 -12.24 -14.25
N TRP A 12 -4.11 -13.57 -14.35
CA TRP A 12 -5.24 -14.26 -14.94
C TRP A 12 -5.88 -15.21 -13.93
N PHE A 13 -7.20 -15.13 -13.78
CA PHE A 13 -8.00 -15.98 -12.89
C PHE A 13 -8.99 -16.82 -13.69
N GLU A 14 -8.79 -18.14 -13.74
CA GLU A 14 -9.68 -19.05 -14.48
C GLU A 14 -11.11 -19.10 -13.91
N GLN A 15 -11.23 -18.87 -12.60
CA GLN A 15 -12.49 -18.90 -11.87
C GLN A 15 -12.72 -17.55 -11.16
N PRO A 16 -13.99 -17.17 -10.88
CA PRO A 16 -14.28 -16.00 -10.06
C PRO A 16 -13.51 -16.06 -8.74
N THR A 17 -12.63 -15.08 -8.53
CA THR A 17 -11.70 -15.04 -7.40
C THR A 17 -11.82 -13.70 -6.68
N ASP A 18 -11.92 -13.75 -5.35
CA ASP A 18 -11.83 -12.57 -4.50
C ASP A 18 -10.35 -12.29 -4.20
N VAL A 19 -9.88 -11.09 -4.53
CA VAL A 19 -8.47 -10.69 -4.43
C VAL A 19 -8.34 -9.50 -3.50
N LEU A 20 -7.40 -9.59 -2.56
CA LEU A 20 -7.00 -8.50 -1.70
C LEU A 20 -5.76 -7.80 -2.27
N LEU A 21 -5.92 -6.53 -2.64
CA LEU A 21 -4.83 -5.66 -3.10
C LEU A 21 -4.40 -4.73 -1.97
N GLN A 22 -3.10 -4.71 -1.68
CA GLN A 22 -2.48 -3.81 -0.70
C GLN A 22 -1.15 -3.30 -1.26
N LEU A 23 -1.22 -2.26 -2.08
CA LEU A 23 -0.07 -1.69 -2.79
C LEU A 23 0.03 -0.16 -2.75
N GLU A 24 -1.05 0.53 -2.38
CA GLU A 24 -1.03 1.99 -2.29
C GLU A 24 -0.19 2.45 -1.10
N ALA A 25 0.58 3.52 -1.29
CA ALA A 25 1.30 4.17 -0.22
C ALA A 25 0.32 4.64 0.88
N ALA A 26 0.66 4.37 2.14
CA ALA A 26 -0.14 4.78 3.27
C ALA A 26 0.10 6.26 3.63
N ALA A 27 -0.96 7.00 3.94
CA ALA A 27 -0.84 8.33 4.54
C ALA A 27 -0.55 8.18 6.03
N ILE A 28 0.69 8.45 6.45
CA ILE A 28 1.15 8.40 7.84
C ILE A 28 1.92 9.68 8.18
N PRO A 29 2.11 10.05 9.46
CA PRO A 29 2.70 11.35 9.82
C PRO A 29 4.06 11.68 9.18
N GLU A 30 4.91 10.69 8.97
CA GLU A 30 6.26 10.86 8.38
C GLU A 30 6.29 10.71 6.85
N GLN A 31 5.11 10.60 6.21
CA GLN A 31 4.97 10.31 4.79
C GLN A 31 3.82 11.11 4.17
N VAL A 32 4.15 12.00 3.23
CA VAL A 32 3.17 12.80 2.49
C VAL A 32 3.03 12.25 1.08
N ILE A 33 1.83 11.84 0.71
CA ILE A 33 1.49 11.45 -0.66
C ILE A 33 1.25 12.73 -1.45
N GLU A 34 2.14 13.07 -2.38
CA GLU A 34 2.06 14.27 -3.22
C GLU A 34 1.13 14.03 -4.42
N SER A 35 1.18 12.83 -4.98
CA SER A 35 0.22 12.33 -5.97
C SER A 35 0.08 10.82 -5.84
N ALA A 36 -1.11 10.30 -6.13
CA ALA A 36 -1.36 8.87 -6.25
C ALA A 36 -2.47 8.62 -7.26
N HIS A 37 -2.29 7.60 -8.09
CA HIS A 37 -3.27 7.13 -9.04
C HIS A 37 -3.17 5.62 -9.15
N ILE A 38 -4.31 4.95 -9.08
CA ILE A 38 -4.43 3.52 -9.35
C ILE A 38 -5.45 3.32 -10.46
N ASP A 39 -5.05 2.59 -11.49
CA ASP A 39 -5.92 2.10 -12.55
C ASP A 39 -6.06 0.59 -12.41
N ILE A 40 -7.29 0.09 -12.48
CA ILE A 40 -7.63 -1.32 -12.33
C ILE A 40 -8.63 -1.65 -13.41
N THR A 41 -8.38 -2.75 -14.14
CA THR A 41 -9.33 -3.29 -15.12
C THR A 41 -10.71 -3.46 -14.49
N PRO A 42 -11.81 -3.28 -15.24
CA PRO A 42 -13.16 -3.45 -14.69
C PRO A 42 -13.33 -4.78 -13.94
N THR A 43 -13.78 -4.70 -12.69
CA THR A 43 -14.00 -5.87 -11.82
C THR A 43 -15.49 -6.04 -11.51
N GLU A 44 -15.91 -7.27 -11.18
CA GLU A 44 -17.30 -7.56 -10.80
C GLU A 44 -17.69 -6.83 -9.52
N HIS A 45 -16.75 -6.75 -8.58
CA HIS A 45 -16.87 -5.95 -7.37
C HIS A 45 -15.57 -5.20 -7.08
N PHE A 46 -15.72 -4.03 -6.45
CA PHE A 46 -14.62 -3.18 -5.98
C PHE A 46 -15.03 -2.54 -4.66
N ALA A 47 -14.22 -2.71 -3.62
CA ALA A 47 -14.46 -2.10 -2.32
C ALA A 47 -13.13 -1.68 -1.67
N ARG A 48 -13.09 -0.46 -1.13
CA ARG A 48 -12.01 0.03 -0.28
C ARG A 48 -12.37 -0.20 1.18
N VAL A 49 -11.44 -0.74 1.95
CA VAL A 49 -11.60 -1.03 3.37
C VAL A 49 -10.36 -0.51 4.10
N ALA A 50 -10.56 0.12 5.26
CA ALA A 50 -9.46 0.53 6.11
C ALA A 50 -8.55 -0.66 6.45
N SER A 51 -7.23 -0.46 6.38
CA SER A 51 -6.28 -1.48 6.79
C SER A 51 -6.20 -1.57 8.32
N GLN A 52 -5.52 -2.61 8.81
CA GLN A 52 -5.24 -2.77 10.24
C GLN A 52 -4.45 -1.55 10.75
N ASP A 53 -4.76 -1.15 11.99
CA ASP A 53 -4.16 0.00 12.67
C ASP A 53 -4.28 1.33 11.90
N MET A 54 -5.24 1.43 10.98
CA MET A 54 -5.53 2.62 10.16
C MET A 54 -4.36 3.05 9.25
N VAL A 55 -3.42 2.14 8.98
CA VAL A 55 -2.28 2.42 8.09
C VAL A 55 -2.61 2.01 6.66
N GLY A 56 -3.04 2.99 5.88
CA GLY A 56 -3.41 2.82 4.47
C GLY A 56 -4.74 2.09 4.27
N GLU A 57 -4.99 1.72 3.02
CA GLU A 57 -6.22 1.05 2.61
C GLU A 57 -5.94 -0.29 1.94
N ARG A 58 -6.94 -1.16 2.02
CA ARG A 58 -7.02 -2.42 1.30
C ARG A 58 -8.10 -2.31 0.25
N ILE A 59 -7.84 -2.84 -0.93
CA ILE A 59 -8.84 -2.92 -2.00
C ILE A 59 -9.23 -4.39 -2.18
N TRP A 60 -10.50 -4.70 -1.96
CA TRP A 60 -11.08 -5.99 -2.32
C TRP A 60 -11.67 -5.88 -3.72
N VAL A 61 -11.29 -6.82 -4.58
CA VAL A 61 -11.90 -6.97 -5.91
C VAL A 61 -12.40 -8.38 -6.09
N ARG A 62 -13.47 -8.53 -6.88
CA ARG A 62 -13.87 -9.83 -7.43
C ARG A 62 -13.66 -9.83 -8.93
N VAL A 63 -12.90 -10.80 -9.44
CA VAL A 63 -12.52 -10.84 -10.84
C VAL A 63 -12.55 -12.27 -11.39
N LYS A 64 -12.91 -12.40 -12.66
CA LYS A 64 -12.71 -13.59 -13.48
C LYS A 64 -12.06 -13.16 -14.79
N GLY A 65 -11.03 -13.87 -15.23
CA GLY A 65 -10.21 -13.49 -16.37
C GLY A 65 -9.06 -12.58 -15.96
N ARG A 66 -8.77 -11.56 -16.77
CA ARG A 66 -7.59 -10.70 -16.59
C ARG A 66 -7.84 -9.63 -15.52
N LEU A 67 -6.88 -9.49 -14.60
CA LEU A 67 -6.75 -8.38 -13.67
C LEU A 67 -5.45 -7.65 -14.01
N GLN A 68 -5.56 -6.43 -14.53
CA GLN A 68 -4.41 -5.52 -14.67
C GLN A 68 -4.56 -4.39 -13.65
N VAL A 69 -3.48 -4.11 -12.92
CA VAL A 69 -3.40 -3.03 -11.94
C VAL A 69 -2.15 -2.22 -12.21
N ASP A 70 -2.33 -0.91 -12.42
CA ASP A 70 -1.24 0.04 -12.60
C ASP A 70 -1.34 1.11 -11.53
N TYR A 71 -0.31 1.22 -10.69
CA TYR A 71 -0.23 2.19 -9.61
C TYR A 71 0.95 3.11 -9.79
N LEU A 72 0.71 4.41 -9.68
CA LEU A 72 1.70 5.47 -9.74
C LEU A 72 1.53 6.38 -8.53
N ALA A 73 2.61 6.69 -7.83
CA ALA A 73 2.59 7.68 -6.76
C ALA A 73 3.91 8.43 -6.63
N THR A 74 3.82 9.69 -6.23
CA THR A 74 4.95 10.48 -5.75
C THR A 74 4.76 10.72 -4.27
N VAL A 75 5.74 10.31 -3.48
CA VAL A 75 5.67 10.32 -2.02
C VAL A 75 6.88 11.01 -1.43
N ARG A 76 6.63 12.02 -0.59
CA ARG A 76 7.67 12.70 0.16
C ARG A 76 7.80 12.14 1.56
N ILE A 77 8.99 11.65 1.87
CA ILE A 77 9.37 11.12 3.18
C ILE A 77 9.93 12.25 4.04
N ALA A 78 9.32 12.42 5.21
CA ALA A 78 9.68 13.37 6.26
C ALA A 78 9.97 12.61 7.56
N ARG A 79 11.07 11.84 7.57
CA ARG A 79 11.45 11.03 8.73
C ARG A 79 11.66 11.90 9.96
N VAL A 80 11.06 11.50 11.08
CA VAL A 80 11.31 12.10 12.39
C VAL A 80 12.32 11.19 13.10
N LEU A 81 13.58 11.62 13.12
CA LEU A 81 14.66 10.82 13.66
C LEU A 81 14.85 11.13 15.15
N GLY A 82 14.77 10.10 16.00
CA GLY A 82 15.27 10.15 17.37
C GLY A 82 16.74 9.74 17.44
N TYR A 83 17.49 10.28 18.41
CA TYR A 83 18.88 9.90 18.62
C TYR A 83 18.96 8.57 19.35
N CYS A 84 19.39 7.52 18.66
CA CYS A 84 19.39 6.16 19.22
C CYS A 84 20.37 5.99 20.39
N LEU A 85 21.41 6.83 20.49
CA LEU A 85 22.36 6.76 21.60
C LEU A 85 21.80 7.29 22.93
N ASP A 86 20.69 8.05 22.88
CA ASP A 86 19.99 8.52 24.10
C ASP A 86 19.01 7.46 24.65
N LEU A 87 18.78 6.37 23.91
CA LEU A 87 17.87 5.32 24.34
C LEU A 87 18.52 4.46 25.44
N PRO A 88 17.78 4.14 26.52
CA PRO A 88 18.29 3.26 27.56
C PRO A 88 18.55 1.86 27.00
N SER A 89 19.66 1.24 27.42
CA SER A 89 19.96 -0.15 27.09
C SER A 89 18.86 -1.07 27.65
N VAL A 90 18.27 -1.89 26.78
CA VAL A 90 17.34 -2.95 27.17
C VAL A 90 18.18 -4.21 27.50
N PRO A 91 18.14 -4.73 28.74
CA PRO A 91 18.86 -5.95 29.07
C PRO A 91 18.34 -7.14 28.26
N PRO A 92 19.19 -8.14 27.95
CA PRO A 92 18.75 -9.34 27.26
C PRO A 92 17.64 -10.04 28.05
N HIS A 93 16.65 -10.59 27.33
CA HIS A 93 15.62 -11.43 27.95
C HIS A 93 16.28 -12.62 28.67
N ARG A 94 15.70 -13.03 29.81
CA ARG A 94 16.09 -14.24 30.53
C ARG A 94 15.17 -15.40 30.16
#